data_AF-B8XDI8-F1
#
_entry.id   AF-B8XDI8-F1
#
_cell.length_a   1.000
_cell.length_b   1.000
_cell.length_c   1.000
_cell.angle_alpha   90.00
_cell.angle_beta   90.00
_cell.angle_gamma   90.00
#
_symmetry.space_group_name_H-M   'P 1'
#
loop_
_entity.id
_entity.type
_entity.pdbx_description
1 polymer ?
#
loop_
_entity_poly.entity_id
_entity_poly.type
_entity_poly.pdbx_seq_one_letter_code
_entity_poly.pdbx_strand_id
1 'polypeptide(L)'
;ANKVFYDPFVVYHFHIRGWVTVSQTYDKRDLLIQVLSSIDDGLELEEATDSQLHQILHRSLYCKRYLIVIDDTWSTQTWEKLKLFSPPP
;
A
#
# COMPACT_ATOMS: atom_id res chain seq x y z
N ALA A 1 -8.28 -13.21 -6.17
CA ALA A 1 -7.70 -11.88 -6.43
C ALA A 1 -6.79 -11.84 -7.68
N ASN A 2 -5.92 -12.84 -7.91
CA ASN A 2 -4.93 -12.82 -9.01
C ASN A 2 -5.46 -12.50 -10.43
N LYS A 3 -6.63 -13.02 -10.85
CA LYS A 3 -7.15 -12.74 -12.21
C LYS A 3 -7.49 -11.26 -12.48
N VAL A 4 -7.87 -10.49 -11.47
CA VAL A 4 -8.27 -9.08 -11.63
C VAL A 4 -7.04 -8.17 -11.62
N PHE A 5 -6.04 -8.48 -10.80
CA PHE A 5 -4.83 -7.66 -10.68
C PHE A 5 -3.97 -7.63 -11.96
N TYR A 6 -3.95 -8.74 -12.70
CA TYR A 6 -3.25 -8.86 -13.99
C TYR A 6 -4.16 -8.58 -15.19
N ASP A 7 -5.41 -8.17 -14.97
CA ASP A 7 -6.30 -7.85 -16.08
C ASP A 7 -5.72 -6.66 -16.88
N PRO A 8 -5.65 -6.74 -18.22
CA PRO A 8 -5.07 -5.68 -19.05
C PRO A 8 -5.71 -4.30 -18.85
N PHE A 9 -7.02 -4.25 -18.55
CA PHE A 9 -7.71 -2.99 -18.25
C PHE A 9 -7.27 -2.43 -16.90
N VAL A 10 -7.09 -3.30 -15.89
CA VAL A 10 -6.58 -2.90 -14.58
C VAL A 10 -5.14 -2.40 -14.69
N VAL A 11 -4.30 -3.11 -15.44
CA VAL A 11 -2.92 -2.71 -15.73
C VAL A 11 -2.86 -1.33 -16.40
N TYR A 12 -3.74 -1.08 -17.37
CA TYR A 12 -3.78 0.20 -18.09
C TYR A 12 -4.38 1.34 -17.26
N HIS A 13 -5.35 1.05 -16.41
CA HIS A 13 -6.09 2.06 -15.66
C HIS A 13 -5.31 2.59 -14.44
N PHE A 14 -4.57 1.71 -13.74
CA PHE A 14 -3.87 2.08 -12.51
C PHE A 14 -2.38 2.35 -12.79
N HIS A 15 -1.95 3.57 -12.45
CA HIS A 15 -0.55 4.00 -12.57
C HIS A 15 0.33 3.31 -11.52
N ILE A 16 -0.24 2.99 -10.35
CA ILE A 16 0.44 2.28 -9.27
C ILE A 16 -0.36 1.03 -8.92
N ARG A 17 0.34 -0.09 -8.78
CA ARG A 17 -0.24 -1.36 -8.36
C ARG A 17 0.69 -1.97 -7.32
N GLY A 18 0.16 -2.21 -6.13
CA GLY A 18 0.88 -2.86 -5.04
C GLY A 18 0.13 -4.11 -4.61
N TRP A 19 0.87 -5.16 -4.25
CA TRP A 19 0.32 -6.34 -3.61
C TRP A 19 1.05 -6.58 -2.31
N VAL A 20 0.30 -6.67 -1.23
CA VAL A 20 0.86 -6.86 0.10
C VAL A 20 0.15 -8.02 0.79
N THR A 21 0.94 -8.93 1.36
CA THR A 21 0.45 -10.12 2.06
C THR A 21 0.73 -9.96 3.55
N VAL A 22 -0.28 -10.10 4.41
CA VAL A 22 -0.22 -9.44 5.72
C VAL A 22 0.05 -10.31 6.94
N SER A 23 -0.34 -11.56 7.10
CA SER A 23 -0.29 -12.33 8.36
C SER A 23 -1.02 -11.69 9.59
N GLN A 24 -1.39 -12.51 10.58
CA GLN A 24 -2.13 -12.05 11.78
C GLN A 24 -1.34 -11.13 12.71
N THR A 25 -0.01 -11.18 12.67
CA THR A 25 0.89 -10.48 13.59
C THR A 25 1.74 -9.50 12.80
N TYR A 26 1.16 -8.39 12.36
CA TYR A 26 1.88 -7.38 11.59
C TYR A 26 1.84 -6.02 12.30
N ASP A 27 2.96 -5.28 12.25
CA ASP A 27 3.07 -3.89 12.71
C ASP A 27 2.78 -2.91 11.56
N LYS A 28 2.00 -1.84 11.82
CA LYS A 28 1.65 -0.79 10.84
C LYS A 28 2.83 -0.33 9.99
N ARG A 29 4.02 -0.22 10.60
CA ARG A 29 5.25 0.17 9.91
C ARG A 29 5.64 -0.83 8.83
N ASP A 30 5.55 -2.12 9.12
CA ASP A 30 5.91 -3.19 8.18
C ASP A 30 5.00 -3.16 6.94
N LEU A 31 3.71 -2.87 7.10
CA LEU A 31 2.85 -2.69 5.91
C LEU A 31 3.21 -1.47 5.10
N LEU A 32 3.52 -0.34 5.74
CA LEU A 32 3.93 0.86 5.01
C LEU A 32 5.19 0.58 4.19
N ILE A 33 6.16 -0.12 4.78
CA ILE A 33 7.38 -0.54 4.09
C ILE A 33 7.04 -1.48 2.95
N GLN A 34 6.26 -2.54 3.17
CA GLN A 34 5.90 -3.50 2.11
C GLN A 34 5.11 -2.86 0.96
N VAL A 35 4.17 -1.95 1.26
CA VAL A 35 3.45 -1.18 0.24
C VAL A 35 4.44 -0.36 -0.55
N LEU A 36 5.31 0.41 0.10
CA LEU A 36 6.29 1.27 -0.57
C LEU A 36 7.28 0.48 -1.42
N SER A 37 7.81 -0.63 -0.90
CA SER A 37 8.67 -1.54 -1.66
C SER A 37 7.93 -2.13 -2.87
N SER A 38 6.63 -2.46 -2.74
CA SER A 38 5.85 -2.95 -3.88
C SER A 38 5.61 -1.90 -4.98
N ILE A 39 5.78 -0.60 -4.65
CA ILE A 39 5.61 0.52 -5.57
C ILE A 39 6.96 0.89 -6.22
N ASP A 40 8.04 0.89 -5.42
CA ASP A 40 9.38 1.28 -5.83
C ASP A 40 10.44 0.56 -4.97
N ASP A 41 11.17 -0.37 -5.61
CA ASP A 41 12.23 -1.16 -4.98
C ASP A 41 13.50 -0.34 -4.64
N GLY A 42 13.60 0.91 -5.10
CA GLY A 42 14.76 1.79 -4.91
C GLY A 42 14.71 2.67 -3.65
N LEU A 43 13.66 2.56 -2.84
CA LEU A 43 13.49 3.40 -1.65
C LEU A 43 14.27 2.84 -0.45
N GLU A 44 15.12 3.66 0.16
CA GLU A 44 15.73 3.37 1.46
C GLU A 44 14.71 3.65 2.58
N LEU A 45 14.03 2.60 3.05
CA LEU A 45 12.91 2.69 3.99
C LEU A 45 13.25 2.24 5.42
N GLU A 46 14.34 1.50 5.61
CA GLU A 46 14.70 0.89 6.91
C GLU A 46 14.93 1.95 7.98
N GLU A 47 15.65 3.04 7.65
CA GLU A 47 15.94 4.14 8.56
C GLU A 47 14.86 5.25 8.58
N ALA A 48 13.87 5.18 7.69
CA ALA A 48 12.84 6.21 7.59
C ALA A 48 11.88 6.16 8.78
N THR A 49 11.62 7.29 9.43
CA THR A 49 10.60 7.41 10.49
C THR A 49 9.19 7.14 9.93
N ASP A 50 8.24 6.79 10.79
CA ASP A 50 6.86 6.55 10.36
C ASP A 50 6.25 7.75 9.63
N SER A 51 6.57 8.98 10.07
CA SER A 51 6.12 10.20 9.38
C SER A 51 6.72 10.33 7.98
N GLN A 52 7.98 9.95 7.80
CA GLN A 52 8.63 9.97 6.49
C GLN A 52 8.04 8.89 5.58
N LEU A 53 7.79 7.68 6.09
CA LEU A 53 7.10 6.63 5.34
C LEU A 53 5.72 7.09 4.86
N HIS A 54 4.95 7.77 5.72
CA HIS A 54 3.67 8.37 5.32
C HIS A 54 3.83 9.43 4.23
N GLN A 55 4.80 10.31 4.36
CA GLN A 55 5.02 11.38 3.40
C GLN A 55 5.46 10.82 2.04
N ILE A 56 6.33 9.82 2.03
CA ILE A 56 6.78 9.12 0.83
C ILE A 56 5.58 8.43 0.19
N LEU A 57 4.78 7.68 0.95
CA LEU A 57 3.59 7.01 0.43
C LEU A 57 2.60 8.02 -0.16
N HIS A 58 2.28 9.07 0.58
CA HIS A 58 1.39 10.12 0.12
C HIS A 58 1.89 10.74 -1.18
N ARG A 59 3.18 11.09 -1.27
CA ARG A 59 3.78 11.65 -2.49
C ARG A 59 3.79 10.66 -3.64
N SER A 60 4.04 9.38 -3.37
CA SER A 60 4.03 8.31 -4.36
C SER A 60 2.64 8.14 -4.95
N LEU A 61 1.59 8.23 -4.14
CA LEU A 61 0.18 8.07 -4.55
C LEU A 61 -0.48 9.36 -5.07
N TYR A 62 0.08 10.53 -4.73
CA TYR A 62 -0.50 11.83 -5.08
C TYR A 62 -0.70 11.98 -6.59
N CYS A 63 -1.91 12.42 -6.98
CA CYS A 63 -2.35 12.57 -8.37
C CYS A 63 -2.21 11.31 -9.26
N LYS A 64 -2.13 10.12 -8.66
CA LYS A 64 -2.08 8.85 -9.40
C LYS A 64 -3.28 7.98 -9.06
N ARG A 65 -3.75 7.21 -10.05
CA ARG A 65 -4.70 6.12 -9.82
C ARG A 65 -3.92 4.93 -9.30
N TYR A 66 -4.21 4.49 -8.10
CA TYR A 66 -3.53 3.36 -7.46
C TYR A 66 -4.50 2.24 -7.12
N LEU A 67 -4.00 1.00 -7.21
CA LEU A 67 -4.67 -0.19 -6.73
C LEU A 67 -3.72 -0.94 -5.79
N ILE A 68 -4.00 -0.90 -4.49
CA ILE A 68 -3.25 -1.67 -3.50
C ILE A 68 -4.13 -2.84 -3.10
N VAL A 69 -3.70 -4.05 -3.45
CA VAL A 69 -4.34 -5.29 -3.01
C VAL A 69 -3.65 -5.74 -1.75
N ILE A 70 -4.46 -5.98 -0.72
CA ILE A 70 -3.99 -6.47 0.55
C ILE A 70 -4.60 -7.85 0.73
N ASP A 71 -3.78 -8.89 0.62
CA ASP A 71 -4.20 -10.29 0.69
C ASP A 71 -3.85 -10.84 2.08
N ASP A 72 -4.77 -10.74 3.06
CA ASP A 72 -4.78 -11.63 4.24
C ASP A 72 -6.09 -11.58 5.07
N THR A 73 -6.25 -12.59 5.93
CA THR A 73 -7.27 -12.94 6.94
C THR A 73 -7.58 -11.86 8.00
N TRP A 74 -7.84 -10.63 7.58
CA TRP A 74 -8.04 -9.49 8.49
C TRP A 74 -9.27 -9.60 9.40
N SER A 75 -9.09 -9.11 10.63
CA SER A 75 -10.19 -8.66 11.48
C SER A 75 -10.55 -7.20 11.17
N THR A 76 -11.80 -6.81 11.41
CA THR A 76 -12.40 -5.51 11.06
C THR A 76 -11.62 -4.28 11.59
N GLN A 77 -10.85 -4.43 12.66
CA GLN A 77 -10.07 -3.34 13.28
C GLN A 77 -8.87 -2.87 12.44
N THR A 78 -8.34 -3.73 11.57
CA THR A 78 -7.19 -3.39 10.73
C THR A 78 -7.58 -2.47 9.57
N TRP A 79 -8.79 -2.61 9.03
CA TRP A 79 -9.32 -1.76 7.96
C TRP A 79 -9.51 -0.30 8.41
N GLU A 80 -9.99 -0.09 9.63
CA GLU A 80 -10.18 1.26 10.20
C GLU A 80 -8.86 2.00 10.40
N LYS A 81 -7.77 1.28 10.71
CA LYS A 81 -6.42 1.86 10.85
C LYS A 81 -5.85 2.37 9.53
N LEU A 82 -6.28 1.82 8.39
CA LEU A 82 -5.83 2.24 7.05
C LEU A 82 -6.66 3.36 6.46
N LYS A 83 -7.95 3.45 6.79
CA LYS A 83 -8.77 4.62 6.44
C LYS A 83 -8.18 5.92 6.98
N LEU A 84 -7.49 5.86 8.12
CA LEU A 84 -6.75 7.00 8.69
C LEU A 84 -5.61 7.51 7.79
N PHE A 85 -5.14 6.71 6.83
CA PHE A 85 -4.09 7.08 5.89
C PHE A 85 -4.63 7.55 4.53
N SER A 86 -5.95 7.46 4.32
CA SER A 86 -6.57 8.08 3.16
C SER A 86 -6.50 9.61 3.30
N PRO A 87 -6.10 10.36 2.26
CA PRO A 87 -6.29 11.80 2.28
C PRO A 87 -7.79 12.12 2.47
N PRO A 88 -8.13 13.24 3.15
CA PRO A 88 -9.52 13.68 3.27
C PRO A 88 -10.10 13.97 1.88
N PRO A 89 -11.44 13.87 1.71
CA PRO A 89 -12.11 14.07 0.43
C PRO A 89 -11.88 15.46 -0.18
#